data_AF-A0A085LZE5-F1
#
_entry.id   AF-A0A085LZE5-F1
#
_cell.length_a   1.000
_cell.length_b   1.000
_cell.length_c   1.000
_cell.angle_alpha   90.00
_cell.angle_beta   90.00
_cell.angle_gamma   90.00
#
_symmetry.space_group_name_H-M   'P 1'
#
loop_
_entity.id
_entity.type
_entity.pdbx_description
1 polymer ?
#
loop_
_entity_poly.entity_id
_entity_poly.type
_entity_poly.pdbx_seq_one_letter_code
_entity_poly.pdbx_strand_id
1 'polypeptide(L)'
;MDKMLSLLNSATYVPIQSDPTPQTKTELRGLLQIFAEQSKEVTISSIRNRLYYVTNSACPELYGLPKVHKLGVPLRPVVCSVNSVTSQLCTYLKGIIQPLTGGRSSHVSKHKDFCAALKSIQISKTDFMVSYDVKDLFTSIPILHTVNILQSLLDSDSSLGERTKLSPFQIVKLVSFCMCEGNAFRFQGSFFRQNDGAPMGSPLSPVLAELFVEHLEETAFEGTDNPWAPLKRGVMTGMVDRAVTICDPEFLNSELHHIATALQKNGYPQNFVTSTITRRLHVPRDRPNDEVSSNPVITIPYYCGLGEYLQRLGRQHGYRVYFKSSPSLRSLVRNDKIKLPFKDRPGVVYEIKGGCNASYIGETGNTLLDRFGDHMKALNSYRTAEEELNGTYRKRRGRPRTIPPIEAMEKAKNSSAVVEHSSQCSLDLHLRIICRESQFRLRQITPVQF
;
A
#
# COMPACT_ATOMS: atom_id res chain seq x y z
N MET A 1 17.44 17.53 16.69
CA MET A 1 17.13 18.80 16.01
C MET A 1 16.77 18.54 14.56
N ASP A 2 17.63 17.84 13.81
CA ASP A 2 17.43 17.54 12.38
C ASP A 2 16.08 16.91 12.03
N LYS A 3 15.54 16.05 12.90
CA LYS A 3 14.23 15.43 12.68
C LYS A 3 13.05 16.42 12.73
N MET A 4 13.13 17.46 13.56
CA MET A 4 12.09 18.50 13.62
C MET A 4 12.18 19.41 12.40
N LEU A 5 13.39 19.80 12.00
CA LEU A 5 13.60 20.58 10.78
C LEU A 5 13.17 19.79 9.54
N SER A 6 13.46 18.47 9.47
CA SER A 6 12.98 17.61 8.38
C SER A 6 11.46 17.50 8.33
N LEU A 7 10.79 17.54 9.50
CA LEU A 7 9.33 17.52 9.58
C LEU A 7 8.75 18.84 9.04
N LEU A 8 9.32 19.98 9.46
CA LEU A 8 8.87 21.30 9.02
C LEU A 8 9.14 21.57 7.54
N ASN A 9 10.14 20.91 6.95
CA ASN A 9 10.43 20.96 5.52
C ASN A 9 9.55 20.02 4.67
N SER A 10 8.59 19.31 5.28
CA SER A 10 7.63 18.49 4.55
C SER A 10 6.48 19.35 3.99
N ALA A 11 5.76 18.83 3.00
CA ALA A 11 4.59 19.51 2.41
C ALA A 11 3.41 19.73 3.39
N THR A 12 3.49 19.16 4.60
CA THR A 12 2.45 19.25 5.64
C THR A 12 2.43 20.62 6.33
N TYR A 13 3.56 21.32 6.40
CA TYR A 13 3.69 22.59 7.12
C TYR A 13 4.17 23.71 6.19
N VAL A 14 3.65 24.91 6.41
CA VAL A 14 3.99 26.11 5.64
C VAL A 14 4.50 27.19 6.58
N PRO A 15 5.68 27.77 6.33
CA PRO A 15 6.16 28.90 7.10
C PRO A 15 5.28 30.14 6.87
N ILE A 16 5.01 30.89 7.94
CA ILE A 16 4.27 32.15 7.90
C ILE A 16 5.13 33.29 8.44
N GLN A 17 4.93 34.49 7.90
CA GLN A 17 5.84 35.63 8.15
C GLN A 17 5.67 36.27 9.53
N SER A 18 4.49 36.15 10.14
CA SER A 18 4.14 36.81 11.39
C SER A 18 3.32 35.92 12.31
N ASP A 19 3.26 36.32 13.59
CA ASP A 19 2.41 35.66 14.58
C ASP A 19 0.93 35.73 14.15
N PRO A 20 0.25 34.60 13.90
CA PRO A 20 -1.16 34.59 13.49
C PRO A 20 -2.12 34.84 14.67
N THR A 21 -1.63 34.77 15.92
CA THR A 21 -2.45 34.81 17.13
C THR A 21 -3.41 36.00 17.20
N PRO A 22 -2.99 37.26 16.90
CA PRO A 22 -3.90 38.42 16.96
C PRO A 22 -5.04 38.34 15.93
N GLN A 23 -4.72 37.88 14.71
CA GLN A 23 -5.70 37.72 13.64
C GLN A 23 -6.70 36.61 13.99
N THR A 24 -6.20 35.41 14.32
CA THR A 24 -7.05 34.27 14.71
C THR A 24 -7.93 34.62 15.91
N LYS A 25 -7.41 35.39 16.87
CA LYS A 25 -8.19 35.87 18.03
C LYS A 25 -9.34 36.79 17.61
N THR A 26 -9.09 37.69 16.67
CA THR A 26 -10.10 38.64 16.19
C THR A 26 -11.20 37.92 15.42
N GLU A 27 -10.81 37.04 14.49
CA GLU A 27 -11.72 36.23 13.69
C GLU A 27 -12.57 35.30 14.58
N LEU A 28 -11.94 34.61 15.53
CA LEU A 28 -12.65 33.73 16.46
C LEU A 28 -13.66 34.50 17.29
N ARG A 29 -13.28 35.68 17.81
CA ARG A 29 -14.20 36.51 18.60
C ARG A 29 -15.40 36.97 17.77
N GLY A 30 -15.18 37.35 16.51
CA GLY A 30 -16.26 37.69 15.58
C GLY A 30 -17.21 36.51 15.35
N LEU A 31 -16.67 35.32 15.11
CA LEU A 31 -17.47 34.11 14.92
C LEU A 31 -18.28 33.74 16.18
N LEU A 32 -17.65 33.78 17.35
CA LEU A 32 -18.31 33.51 18.63
C LEU A 32 -19.36 34.57 18.97
N GLN A 33 -19.18 35.83 18.57
CA GLN A 33 -20.19 36.88 18.73
C GLN A 33 -21.47 36.51 17.96
N ILE A 34 -21.33 36.21 16.67
CA ILE A 34 -22.46 35.86 15.79
C ILE A 34 -23.21 34.64 16.35
N PHE A 35 -22.47 33.60 16.75
CA PHE A 35 -23.11 32.38 17.25
C PHE A 35 -23.68 32.53 18.65
N ALA A 36 -23.09 33.36 19.52
CA ALA A 36 -23.68 33.68 20.82
C ALA A 36 -25.05 34.37 20.68
N GLU A 37 -25.17 35.31 19.74
CA GLU A 37 -26.42 36.04 19.48
C GLU A 37 -27.50 35.11 18.92
N GLN A 38 -27.13 34.21 18.02
CA GLN A 38 -28.06 33.26 17.38
C GLN A 38 -28.53 32.15 18.33
N SER A 39 -27.60 31.48 19.03
CA SER A 39 -27.92 30.31 19.87
C SER A 39 -28.36 30.67 21.29
N LYS A 40 -28.05 31.89 21.75
CA LYS A 40 -28.19 32.32 23.15
C LYS A 40 -27.49 31.37 24.13
N GLU A 41 -26.41 30.72 23.69
CA GLU A 41 -25.57 29.85 24.52
C GLU A 41 -24.68 30.71 25.45
N VAL A 42 -24.88 30.56 26.76
CA VAL A 42 -24.12 31.29 27.78
C VAL A 42 -22.63 30.92 27.76
N THR A 43 -22.32 29.66 27.47
CA THR A 43 -20.94 29.15 27.44
C THR A 43 -20.12 29.79 26.32
N ILE A 44 -20.68 29.92 25.11
CA ILE A 44 -20.03 30.62 23.99
C ILE A 44 -19.79 32.09 24.32
N SER A 45 -20.77 32.76 24.93
CA SER A 45 -20.63 34.15 25.39
C SER A 45 -19.50 34.29 26.42
N SER A 46 -19.40 33.34 27.36
CA SER A 46 -18.34 33.29 28.36
C SER A 46 -16.96 33.09 27.73
N ILE A 47 -16.83 32.19 26.76
CA ILE A 47 -15.58 31.95 26.03
C ILE A 47 -15.17 33.21 25.25
N ARG A 48 -16.10 33.84 24.55
CA ARG A 48 -15.87 35.11 23.82
C ARG A 48 -15.37 36.22 24.76
N ASN A 49 -16.05 36.41 25.88
CA ASN A 49 -15.70 37.45 26.86
C ASN A 49 -14.32 37.19 27.45
N ARG A 50 -14.00 35.93 27.79
CA ARG A 50 -12.67 35.58 28.26
C ARG A 50 -11.60 35.87 27.21
N LEU A 51 -11.84 35.52 25.95
CA LEU A 51 -10.92 35.89 24.86
C LEU A 51 -10.72 37.40 24.74
N TYR A 52 -11.73 38.22 25.04
CA TYR A 52 -11.56 39.68 25.03
C TYR A 52 -10.62 40.16 26.14
N TYR A 53 -10.85 39.74 27.39
CA TYR A 53 -10.09 40.21 28.54
C TYR A 53 -8.69 39.61 28.67
N VAL A 54 -8.49 38.40 28.17
CA VAL A 54 -7.20 37.69 28.26
C VAL A 54 -6.21 38.27 27.27
N THR A 55 -5.14 38.90 27.76
CA THR A 55 -4.07 39.48 26.95
C THR A 55 -2.88 38.54 26.74
N ASN A 56 -2.74 37.50 27.56
CA ASN A 56 -1.61 36.55 27.52
C ASN A 56 -1.86 35.33 26.61
N SER A 57 -2.78 35.42 25.64
CA SER A 57 -2.94 34.37 24.63
C SER A 57 -1.67 34.26 23.80
N ALA A 58 -1.12 33.05 23.69
CA ALA A 58 0.12 32.80 22.97
C ALA A 58 -0.09 31.88 21.77
N CYS A 59 0.76 32.04 20.76
CA CYS A 59 0.86 31.07 19.67
C CYS A 59 1.28 29.71 20.25
N PRO A 60 0.61 28.60 19.90
CA PRO A 60 1.01 27.26 20.33
C PRO A 60 2.48 26.98 20.01
N GLU A 61 3.19 26.24 20.87
CA GLU A 61 4.63 25.99 20.71
C GLU A 61 4.92 24.54 20.36
N LEU A 62 5.67 24.30 19.29
CA LEU A 62 6.12 22.95 18.92
C LEU A 62 7.33 22.56 19.77
N TYR A 63 7.24 21.40 20.42
CA TYR A 63 8.34 20.80 21.16
C TYR A 63 8.46 19.30 20.86
N GLY A 64 9.58 18.70 21.27
CA GLY A 64 9.89 17.31 20.99
C GLY A 64 9.99 16.46 22.25
N LEU A 65 9.22 15.38 22.30
CA LEU A 65 9.33 14.38 23.36
C LEU A 65 10.22 13.21 22.93
N PRO A 66 11.24 12.80 23.70
CA PRO A 66 12.12 11.70 23.34
C PRO A 66 11.39 10.36 23.40
N LYS A 67 11.44 9.58 22.29
CA LYS A 67 10.97 8.19 22.27
C LYS A 67 12.07 7.26 22.79
N VAL A 68 12.25 7.22 24.12
CA VAL A 68 13.33 6.46 24.80
C VAL A 68 13.36 4.95 24.50
N HIS A 69 12.23 4.38 24.07
CA HIS A 69 12.09 2.97 23.71
C HIS A 69 12.49 2.65 22.26
N LYS A 70 12.92 3.63 21.45
CA LYS A 70 13.36 3.41 20.06
C LYS A 70 14.85 3.72 19.92
N LEU A 71 15.54 2.89 19.13
CA LEU A 71 16.97 3.09 18.81
C LEU A 71 17.20 4.51 18.24
N GLY A 72 18.22 5.21 18.72
CA GLY A 72 18.52 6.60 18.34
C GLY A 72 17.61 7.66 18.99
N VAL A 73 16.72 7.26 19.91
CA VAL A 73 15.84 8.12 20.73
C VAL A 73 15.21 9.26 19.91
N PRO A 74 14.47 8.94 18.82
CA PRO A 74 13.88 9.97 17.96
C PRO A 74 12.85 10.81 18.74
N LEU A 75 12.76 12.10 18.40
CA LEU A 75 11.76 12.99 18.97
C LEU A 75 10.35 12.74 18.37
N ARG A 76 9.32 12.85 19.21
CA ARG A 76 7.90 12.97 18.83
C ARG A 76 7.52 14.45 18.85
N PRO A 77 7.10 15.04 17.72
CA PRO A 77 6.58 16.40 17.68
C PRO A 77 5.26 16.48 18.45
N VAL A 78 5.10 17.50 19.28
CA VAL A 78 3.84 17.85 19.96
C VAL A 78 3.72 19.37 19.98
N VAL A 79 2.54 19.88 19.68
CA VAL A 79 2.19 21.30 19.73
C VAL A 79 1.52 21.57 21.07
N CYS A 80 2.14 22.40 21.91
CA CYS A 80 1.57 22.83 23.17
C CYS A 80 0.46 23.86 22.92
N SER A 81 -0.79 23.44 23.01
CA SER A 81 -1.95 24.33 22.84
C SER A 81 -2.36 25.05 24.14
N VAL A 82 -1.57 24.97 25.21
CA VAL A 82 -1.85 25.64 26.50
C VAL A 82 -1.91 27.15 26.30
N ASN A 83 -2.96 27.80 26.82
CA ASN A 83 -3.22 29.25 26.67
C ASN A 83 -3.37 29.73 25.21
N SER A 84 -3.52 28.82 24.25
CA SER A 84 -3.83 29.19 22.88
C SER A 84 -5.26 29.75 22.75
N VAL A 85 -5.47 30.54 21.71
CA VAL A 85 -6.76 31.18 21.38
C VAL A 85 -7.91 30.15 21.26
N THR A 86 -7.62 28.94 20.77
CA THR A 86 -8.65 27.91 20.52
C THR A 86 -8.79 26.88 21.64
N SER A 87 -7.88 26.87 22.62
CA SER A 87 -7.80 25.82 23.66
C SER A 87 -9.10 25.59 24.42
N GLN A 88 -9.71 26.66 24.94
CA GLN A 88 -10.92 26.55 25.74
C GLN A 88 -12.14 26.17 24.89
N LEU A 89 -12.23 26.73 23.69
CA LEU A 89 -13.27 26.35 22.73
C LEU A 89 -13.15 24.86 22.37
N CYS A 90 -11.93 24.38 22.14
CA CYS A 90 -11.69 22.97 21.89
C CYS A 90 -12.15 22.10 23.06
N THR A 91 -11.82 22.45 24.30
CA THR A 91 -12.30 21.66 25.46
C THR A 91 -13.82 21.63 25.57
N TYR A 92 -14.51 22.74 25.26
CA TYR A 92 -15.96 22.79 25.26
C TYR A 92 -16.58 21.94 24.13
N LEU A 93 -16.11 22.11 22.89
CA LEU A 93 -16.57 21.34 21.72
C LEU A 93 -16.30 19.84 21.89
N LYS A 94 -15.19 19.47 22.54
CA LYS A 94 -14.91 18.07 22.91
C LYS A 94 -16.06 17.48 23.72
N GLY A 95 -16.55 18.18 24.74
CA GLY A 95 -17.66 17.72 25.57
C GLY A 95 -18.95 17.47 24.79
N ILE A 96 -19.19 18.28 23.74
CA ILE A 96 -20.34 18.12 22.86
C ILE A 96 -20.17 16.90 21.94
N ILE A 97 -18.98 16.71 21.35
CA ILE A 97 -18.74 15.71 20.29
C ILE A 97 -18.43 14.32 20.87
N GLN A 98 -17.82 14.22 22.06
CA GLN A 98 -17.37 12.94 22.63
C GLN A 98 -18.46 11.84 22.69
N PRO A 99 -19.74 12.12 22.98
CA PRO A 99 -20.80 11.10 22.97
C PRO A 99 -21.11 10.51 21.58
N LEU A 100 -20.66 11.14 20.50
CA LEU A 100 -20.84 10.65 19.13
C LEU A 100 -19.83 9.55 18.75
N THR A 101 -18.76 9.39 19.53
CA THR A 101 -17.70 8.40 19.26
C THR A 101 -17.77 7.24 20.26
N GLY A 102 -17.16 6.11 19.91
CA GLY A 102 -17.07 4.94 20.75
C GLY A 102 -18.31 4.03 20.72
N GLY A 103 -19.20 4.22 19.74
CA GLY A 103 -20.41 3.39 19.57
C GLY A 103 -20.18 2.05 18.86
N ARG A 104 -18.96 1.78 18.38
CA ARG A 104 -18.63 0.61 17.55
C ARG A 104 -18.32 -0.64 18.36
N SER A 105 -18.59 -1.81 17.79
CA SER A 105 -18.25 -3.10 18.40
C SER A 105 -16.73 -3.33 18.51
N SER A 106 -15.95 -2.68 17.66
CA SER A 106 -14.50 -2.64 17.66
C SER A 106 -13.91 -1.66 18.67
N HIS A 107 -14.73 -0.79 19.26
CA HIS A 107 -14.25 0.22 20.20
C HIS A 107 -13.70 -0.45 21.47
N VAL A 108 -12.50 -0.05 21.84
CA VAL A 108 -11.81 -0.56 23.04
C VAL A 108 -11.63 0.59 24.02
N SER A 109 -12.47 0.63 25.05
CA SER A 109 -12.34 1.65 26.10
C SER A 109 -11.24 1.31 27.10
N LYS A 110 -11.02 0.02 27.41
CA LYS A 110 -10.02 -0.43 28.40
C LYS A 110 -9.21 -1.61 27.89
N HIS A 111 -7.92 -1.61 28.24
CA HIS A 111 -7.00 -2.71 27.90
C HIS A 111 -7.46 -4.08 28.43
N LYS A 112 -8.14 -4.12 29.59
CA LYS A 112 -8.66 -5.37 30.16
C LYS A 112 -9.73 -6.01 29.28
N ASP A 113 -10.61 -5.19 28.70
CA ASP A 113 -11.71 -5.64 27.85
C ASP A 113 -11.13 -6.22 26.55
N PHE A 114 -10.11 -5.58 25.98
CA PHE A 114 -9.36 -6.12 24.85
C PHE A 114 -8.69 -7.46 25.15
N CYS A 115 -8.01 -7.59 26.28
CA CYS A 115 -7.39 -8.86 26.69
C CYS A 115 -8.43 -9.97 26.89
N ALA A 116 -9.63 -9.63 27.40
CA ALA A 116 -10.72 -10.59 27.53
C ALA A 116 -11.26 -11.03 26.16
N ALA A 117 -11.44 -10.08 25.23
CA ALA A 117 -11.86 -10.36 23.86
C ALA A 117 -10.85 -11.23 23.10
N LEU A 118 -9.54 -11.01 23.29
CA LEU A 118 -8.52 -11.86 22.66
C LEU A 118 -8.55 -13.31 23.19
N LYS A 119 -8.91 -13.53 24.46
CA LYS A 119 -8.98 -14.87 25.04
C LYS A 119 -10.14 -15.71 24.51
N SER A 120 -11.21 -15.07 24.00
CA SER A 120 -12.34 -15.78 23.42
C SER A 120 -12.10 -16.20 21.96
N ILE A 121 -11.08 -15.68 21.30
CA ILE A 121 -10.75 -16.01 19.91
C ILE A 121 -10.05 -17.39 19.86
N GLN A 122 -10.66 -18.34 19.15
CA GLN A 122 -10.06 -19.64 18.86
C GLN A 122 -9.25 -19.54 17.56
N ILE A 123 -7.95 -19.85 17.63
CA ILE A 123 -7.03 -19.74 16.48
C ILE A 123 -6.80 -21.14 15.90
N SER A 124 -7.07 -21.30 14.61
CA SER A 124 -6.78 -22.54 13.88
C SER A 124 -5.33 -22.59 13.37
N LYS A 125 -4.85 -23.78 13.00
CA LYS A 125 -3.50 -23.95 12.41
C LYS A 125 -3.35 -23.29 11.03
N THR A 126 -4.43 -22.89 10.39
CA THR A 126 -4.42 -22.20 9.09
C THR A 126 -4.54 -20.67 9.22
N ASP A 127 -4.79 -20.17 10.43
CA ASP A 127 -5.00 -18.75 10.66
C ASP A 127 -3.66 -18.03 10.82
N PHE A 128 -3.57 -16.80 10.33
CA PHE A 128 -2.41 -15.94 10.50
C PHE A 128 -2.84 -14.58 11.03
N MET A 129 -2.12 -14.07 12.02
CA MET A 129 -2.37 -12.75 12.59
C MET A 129 -1.74 -11.68 11.71
N VAL A 130 -2.51 -10.64 11.40
CA VAL A 130 -2.03 -9.46 10.69
C VAL A 130 -2.19 -8.24 11.60
N SER A 131 -1.13 -7.45 11.72
CA SER A 131 -1.14 -6.19 12.46
C SER A 131 -0.78 -5.05 11.51
N TYR A 132 -1.60 -4.00 11.54
CA TYR A 132 -1.39 -2.78 10.77
C TYR A 132 -1.17 -1.61 11.73
N ASP A 133 -0.19 -0.76 11.40
CA ASP A 133 0.09 0.47 12.14
C ASP A 133 -0.26 1.66 11.26
N VAL A 134 -1.08 2.59 11.77
CA VAL A 134 -1.41 3.82 11.04
C VAL A 134 -0.30 4.82 11.25
N LYS A 135 0.42 5.12 10.16
CA LYS A 135 1.48 6.12 10.18
C LYS A 135 0.89 7.53 10.26
N ASP A 136 1.39 8.31 11.21
CA ASP A 136 1.14 9.76 11.32
C ASP A 136 -0.36 10.12 11.26
N LEU A 137 -1.18 9.41 12.06
CA LEU A 137 -2.64 9.51 12.07
C LEU A 137 -3.14 10.96 12.05
N PHE A 138 -2.79 11.76 13.06
CA PHE A 138 -3.33 13.12 13.20
C PHE A 138 -3.07 14.02 11.99
N THR A 139 -1.85 14.05 11.48
CA THR A 139 -1.48 14.87 10.32
C THR A 139 -2.04 14.36 9.00
N SER A 140 -2.62 13.15 8.99
CA SER A 140 -3.17 12.51 7.79
C SER A 140 -4.70 12.52 7.74
N ILE A 141 -5.38 13.06 8.76
CA ILE A 141 -6.85 13.13 8.81
C ILE A 141 -7.33 14.20 7.82
N PRO A 142 -8.19 13.88 6.84
CA PRO A 142 -8.73 14.86 5.91
C PRO A 142 -9.80 15.73 6.58
N ILE A 143 -9.41 16.87 7.14
CA ILE A 143 -10.27 17.67 8.05
C ILE A 143 -11.60 18.05 7.39
N LEU A 144 -11.57 18.48 6.12
CA LEU A 144 -12.79 18.86 5.39
C LEU A 144 -13.78 17.70 5.23
N HIS A 145 -13.29 16.48 5.07
CA HIS A 145 -14.16 15.31 4.99
C HIS A 145 -14.66 14.92 6.39
N THR A 146 -13.80 14.96 7.41
CA THR A 146 -14.16 14.67 8.79
C THR A 146 -15.26 15.60 9.32
N VAL A 147 -15.22 16.90 8.99
CA VAL A 147 -16.27 17.83 9.40
C VAL A 147 -17.62 17.57 8.73
N ASN A 148 -17.63 17.04 7.50
CA ASN A 148 -18.88 16.63 6.83
C ASN A 148 -19.48 15.39 7.49
N ILE A 149 -18.65 14.41 7.87
CA ILE A 149 -19.10 13.24 8.63
C ILE A 149 -19.68 13.69 9.97
N LEU A 150 -18.98 14.59 10.67
CA LEU A 150 -19.45 15.16 11.93
C LEU A 150 -20.79 15.88 11.76
N GLN A 151 -21.00 16.63 10.68
CA GLN A 151 -22.27 17.28 10.37
C GLN A 151 -23.41 16.24 10.30
N SER A 152 -23.24 15.17 9.52
CA SER A 152 -24.26 14.12 9.37
C SER A 152 -24.56 13.39 10.68
N LEU A 153 -23.54 13.17 11.53
CA LEU A 153 -23.72 12.57 12.84
C LEU A 153 -24.47 13.48 13.80
N LEU A 154 -24.13 14.78 13.83
CA LEU A 154 -24.82 15.77 14.66
C LEU A 154 -26.27 15.98 14.21
N ASP A 155 -26.56 15.97 12.92
CA ASP A 155 -27.92 16.08 12.38
C ASP A 155 -28.80 14.87 12.77
N SER A 156 -28.18 13.70 12.96
CA SER A 156 -28.85 12.46 13.35
C SER A 156 -28.97 12.29 14.87
N ASP A 157 -28.35 13.17 15.66
CA ASP A 157 -28.23 12.99 17.11
C ASP A 157 -29.37 13.69 17.87
N SER A 158 -30.31 12.89 18.35
CA SER A 158 -31.46 13.34 19.15
C SER A 158 -31.06 13.93 20.52
N SER A 159 -29.91 13.56 21.08
CA SER A 159 -29.42 14.03 22.38
C SER A 159 -28.69 15.37 22.32
N LEU A 160 -28.51 15.95 21.12
CA LEU A 160 -27.77 17.20 20.95
C LEU A 160 -28.35 18.37 21.74
N GLY A 161 -29.67 18.49 21.76
CA GLY A 161 -30.37 19.56 22.49
C GLY A 161 -30.15 19.54 24.00
N GLU A 162 -29.77 18.40 24.58
CA GLU A 162 -29.44 18.28 26.01
C GLU A 162 -28.02 18.76 26.31
N ARG A 163 -27.11 18.69 25.33
CA ARG A 163 -25.70 19.04 25.48
C ARG A 163 -25.41 20.51 25.16
N THR A 164 -26.12 21.08 24.19
CA THR A 164 -25.90 22.45 23.73
C THR A 164 -27.11 23.00 22.97
N LYS A 165 -27.23 24.33 22.94
CA LYS A 165 -28.16 25.09 22.10
C LYS A 165 -27.57 25.45 20.73
N LEU A 166 -26.32 25.07 20.47
CA LEU A 166 -25.69 25.27 19.17
C LEU A 166 -26.28 24.31 18.13
N SER A 167 -26.54 24.84 16.94
CA SER A 167 -26.91 24.02 15.80
C SER A 167 -25.74 23.16 15.31
N PRO A 168 -25.99 22.00 14.67
CA PRO A 168 -24.96 21.19 14.02
C PRO A 168 -23.99 22.01 13.14
N PHE A 169 -24.54 22.92 12.32
CA PHE A 169 -23.76 23.81 11.47
C PHE A 169 -22.80 24.71 12.27
N GLN A 170 -23.26 25.30 13.38
CA GLN A 170 -22.42 26.16 14.22
C GLN A 170 -21.29 25.36 14.87
N ILE A 171 -21.57 24.15 15.36
CA ILE A 171 -20.57 23.25 15.94
C ILE A 171 -19.50 22.91 14.89
N VAL A 172 -19.93 22.46 13.71
CA VAL A 172 -19.05 22.11 12.59
C VAL A 172 -18.20 23.28 12.15
N LYS A 173 -18.78 24.49 12.08
CA LYS A 173 -18.02 25.69 11.71
C LYS A 173 -16.98 26.07 12.76
N LEU A 174 -17.29 25.93 14.05
CA LEU A 174 -16.33 26.16 15.14
C LEU A 174 -15.21 25.09 15.17
N VAL A 175 -15.54 23.83 14.89
CA VAL A 175 -14.57 22.74 14.76
C VAL A 175 -13.64 23.00 13.58
N SER A 176 -14.20 23.34 12.42
CA SER A 176 -13.45 23.70 11.22
C SER A 176 -12.48 24.84 11.51
N PHE A 177 -12.96 25.91 12.18
CA PHE A 177 -12.12 27.03 12.60
C PHE A 177 -10.94 26.58 13.47
N CYS A 178 -11.17 25.70 14.44
CA CYS A 178 -10.12 25.22 15.34
C CYS A 178 -9.06 24.37 14.62
N MET A 179 -9.46 23.61 13.58
CA MET A 179 -8.58 22.67 12.87
C MET A 179 -7.86 23.29 11.67
N CYS A 180 -8.39 24.35 11.08
CA CYS A 180 -7.84 25.00 9.89
C CYS A 180 -7.17 26.34 10.27
N GLU A 181 -7.94 27.33 10.71
CA GLU A 181 -7.47 28.69 11.01
C GLU A 181 -6.67 28.73 12.33
N GLY A 182 -7.07 27.92 13.31
CA GLY A 182 -6.38 27.79 14.60
C GLY A 182 -5.13 26.90 14.59
N ASN A 183 -4.82 26.27 13.46
CA ASN A 183 -3.76 25.26 13.35
C ASN A 183 -2.42 25.87 12.93
N ALA A 184 -1.95 26.80 13.76
CA ALA A 184 -0.65 27.41 13.62
C ALA A 184 0.14 27.28 14.93
N PHE A 185 1.46 27.26 14.80
CA PHE A 185 2.37 27.14 15.93
C PHE A 185 3.70 27.83 15.66
N ARG A 186 4.45 28.08 16.74
CA ARG A 186 5.78 28.65 16.75
C ARG A 186 6.81 27.56 17.01
N PHE A 187 7.94 27.62 16.30
CA PHE A 187 9.12 26.81 16.56
C PHE A 187 10.38 27.66 16.36
N GLN A 188 11.22 27.77 17.38
CA GLN A 188 12.50 28.51 17.32
C GLN A 188 12.38 29.94 16.79
N GLY A 189 11.34 30.66 17.23
CA GLY A 189 11.08 32.04 16.79
C GLY A 189 10.48 32.18 15.40
N SER A 190 10.35 31.09 14.63
CA SER A 190 9.63 31.06 13.35
C SER A 190 8.20 30.54 13.55
N PHE A 191 7.29 30.96 12.68
CA PHE A 191 5.89 30.58 12.72
C PHE A 191 5.54 29.65 11.56
N PHE A 192 4.67 28.69 11.82
CA PHE A 192 4.24 27.68 10.85
C PHE A 192 2.73 27.45 10.95
N ARG A 193 2.13 27.11 9.82
CA ARG A 193 0.75 26.62 9.73
C ARG A 193 0.77 25.20 9.21
N GLN A 194 -0.08 24.34 9.77
CA GLN A 194 -0.30 23.00 9.22
C GLN A 194 -1.40 23.09 8.14
N ASN A 195 -1.12 22.57 6.95
CA ASN A 195 -2.03 22.69 5.80
C ASN A 195 -3.28 21.82 5.91
N ASP A 196 -3.11 20.60 6.42
CA ASP A 196 -4.17 19.63 6.58
C ASP A 196 -3.84 18.70 7.76
N GLY A 197 -4.83 17.98 8.26
CA GLY A 197 -4.70 17.15 9.44
C GLY A 197 -4.99 17.88 10.75
N ALA A 198 -5.20 17.10 11.79
CA ALA A 198 -5.51 17.57 13.12
C ALA A 198 -4.20 17.99 13.86
N PRO A 199 -4.20 19.12 14.58
CA PRO A 199 -3.04 19.57 15.36
C PRO A 199 -2.70 18.60 16.50
N MET A 200 -1.47 18.10 16.51
CA MET A 200 -0.98 17.19 17.55
C MET A 200 -0.85 17.92 18.90
N GLY A 201 -1.93 17.99 19.68
CA GLY A 201 -1.95 18.65 20.99
C GLY A 201 -3.25 19.40 21.29
N SER A 202 -4.13 19.55 20.31
CA SER A 202 -5.47 20.07 20.57
C SER A 202 -6.34 19.03 21.29
N PRO A 203 -7.16 19.45 22.28
CA PRO A 203 -8.14 18.58 22.93
C PRO A 203 -9.15 17.94 21.96
N LEU A 204 -9.39 18.55 20.79
CA LEU A 204 -10.33 18.03 19.78
C LEU A 204 -9.75 16.93 18.92
N SER A 205 -8.44 16.97 18.67
CA SER A 205 -7.82 16.10 17.69
C SER A 205 -8.02 14.61 17.96
N PRO A 206 -7.94 14.11 19.22
CA PRO A 206 -8.25 12.72 19.53
C PRO A 206 -9.68 12.31 19.16
N VAL A 207 -10.68 13.17 19.44
CA VAL A 207 -12.09 12.85 19.17
C VAL A 207 -12.39 12.86 17.68
N LEU A 208 -11.82 13.81 16.93
CA LEU A 208 -11.96 13.84 15.47
C LEU A 208 -11.22 12.68 14.80
N ALA A 209 -10.09 12.25 15.36
CA ALA A 209 -9.38 11.07 14.87
C ALA A 209 -10.20 9.79 15.09
N GLU A 210 -10.80 9.64 16.27
CA GLU A 210 -11.69 8.51 16.57
C GLU A 210 -12.89 8.51 15.63
N LEU A 211 -13.59 9.64 15.50
CA LEU A 211 -14.73 9.79 14.58
C LEU A 211 -14.36 9.42 13.14
N PHE A 212 -13.22 9.90 12.64
CA PHE A 212 -12.78 9.58 11.28
C PHE A 212 -12.41 8.10 11.11
N VAL A 213 -11.71 7.51 12.09
CA VAL A 213 -11.28 6.10 12.01
C VAL A 213 -12.48 5.17 12.13
N GLU A 214 -13.48 5.48 12.97
CA GLU A 214 -14.73 4.71 13.04
C GLU A 214 -15.49 4.74 11.71
N HIS A 215 -15.59 5.91 11.08
CA HIS A 215 -16.22 6.02 9.76
C HIS A 215 -15.42 5.30 8.66
N LEU A 216 -14.08 5.34 8.75
CA LEU A 216 -13.21 4.60 7.84
C LEU A 216 -13.38 3.09 8.03
N GLU A 217 -13.53 2.63 9.27
CA GLU A 217 -13.81 1.24 9.61
C GLU A 217 -15.14 0.81 9.01
N GLU A 218 -16.23 1.56 9.24
CA GLU A 218 -17.50 1.32 8.58
C GLU A 218 -17.36 1.27 7.07
N THR A 219 -16.75 2.26 6.44
CA THR A 219 -16.63 2.28 4.97
C THR A 219 -15.80 1.12 4.44
N ALA A 220 -14.80 0.66 5.21
CA ALA A 220 -13.95 -0.46 4.83
C ALA A 220 -14.64 -1.83 5.03
N PHE A 221 -15.58 -1.94 5.96
CA PHE A 221 -16.18 -3.22 6.38
C PHE A 221 -17.71 -3.33 6.16
N GLU A 222 -18.46 -2.24 6.01
CA GLU A 222 -19.86 -2.18 5.58
C GLU A 222 -19.93 -2.33 4.05
N GLY A 223 -20.38 -3.51 3.62
CA GLY A 223 -20.35 -3.94 2.22
C GLY A 223 -19.92 -5.39 2.04
N THR A 224 -19.65 -6.11 3.12
CA THR A 224 -19.24 -7.53 3.08
C THR A 224 -20.35 -8.54 2.83
N ASP A 225 -21.40 -8.20 2.07
CA ASP A 225 -22.25 -9.22 1.45
C ASP A 225 -21.67 -9.74 0.11
N ASN A 226 -20.78 -9.00 -0.59
CA ASN A 226 -19.71 -9.55 -1.46
C ASN A 226 -18.85 -8.41 -2.08
N PRO A 227 -17.91 -7.80 -1.35
CA PRO A 227 -17.03 -6.74 -1.89
C PRO A 227 -16.08 -7.28 -2.97
N TRP A 228 -15.94 -8.60 -3.02
CA TRP A 228 -15.06 -9.31 -3.92
C TRP A 228 -15.71 -9.65 -5.26
N ALA A 229 -17.00 -9.38 -5.49
CA ALA A 229 -17.67 -9.81 -6.73
C ALA A 229 -16.96 -9.36 -8.03
N PRO A 230 -16.45 -8.11 -8.15
CA PRO A 230 -15.65 -7.71 -9.31
C PRO A 230 -14.31 -8.44 -9.42
N LEU A 231 -13.62 -8.65 -8.29
CA LEU A 231 -12.33 -9.35 -8.24
C LEU A 231 -12.49 -10.85 -8.54
N LYS A 232 -13.47 -11.50 -7.90
CA LYS A 232 -13.93 -12.87 -8.15
C LYS A 232 -14.28 -13.05 -9.62
N ARG A 233 -15.01 -12.09 -10.22
CA ARG A 233 -15.31 -12.10 -11.65
C ARG A 233 -14.05 -11.97 -12.52
N GLY A 234 -13.08 -11.16 -12.13
CA GLY A 234 -11.79 -11.01 -12.82
C GLY A 234 -10.96 -12.30 -12.82
N VAL A 235 -10.86 -12.97 -11.68
CA VAL A 235 -10.17 -14.27 -11.55
C VAL A 235 -10.83 -15.33 -12.43
N MET A 236 -12.16 -15.45 -12.36
CA MET A 236 -12.91 -16.40 -13.19
C MET A 236 -12.73 -16.10 -14.68
N THR A 237 -12.81 -14.84 -15.09
CA THR A 237 -12.64 -14.43 -16.49
C THR A 237 -11.24 -14.82 -16.99
N GLY A 238 -10.20 -14.56 -16.21
CA GLY A 238 -8.83 -14.94 -16.57
C GLY A 238 -8.56 -16.44 -16.58
N MET A 239 -9.28 -17.25 -15.80
CA MET A 239 -9.19 -18.72 -15.87
C MET A 239 -9.88 -19.27 -17.11
N VAL A 240 -11.10 -18.81 -17.39
CA VAL A 240 -11.87 -19.23 -18.57
C VAL A 240 -11.19 -18.79 -19.86
N ASP A 241 -10.68 -17.55 -19.93
CA ASP A 241 -10.00 -17.07 -21.12
C ASP A 241 -8.73 -17.87 -21.43
N ARG A 242 -7.96 -18.23 -20.40
CA ARG A 242 -6.77 -19.08 -20.55
C ARG A 242 -7.15 -20.49 -21.00
N ALA A 243 -8.18 -21.09 -20.42
CA ALA A 243 -8.65 -22.41 -20.85
C ALA A 243 -9.04 -22.40 -22.34
N VAL A 244 -9.83 -21.40 -22.78
CA VAL A 244 -10.27 -21.29 -24.18
C VAL A 244 -9.12 -20.87 -25.12
N THR A 245 -8.00 -20.34 -24.62
CA THR A 245 -6.85 -19.94 -25.46
C THR A 245 -5.76 -21.02 -25.53
N ILE A 246 -5.62 -21.86 -24.50
CA ILE A 246 -4.49 -22.79 -24.35
C ILE A 246 -4.92 -24.24 -24.53
N CYS A 247 -6.15 -24.61 -24.17
CA CYS A 247 -6.61 -26.00 -24.24
C CYS A 247 -7.07 -26.39 -25.64
N ASP A 248 -6.77 -27.63 -26.03
CA ASP A 248 -7.32 -28.24 -27.22
C ASP A 248 -8.85 -28.39 -27.13
N PRO A 249 -9.59 -28.28 -28.26
CA PRO A 249 -11.05 -28.33 -28.27
C PRO A 249 -11.65 -29.57 -27.61
N GLU A 250 -10.97 -30.72 -27.69
CA GLU A 250 -11.40 -32.00 -27.11
C GLU A 250 -11.39 -31.99 -25.56
N PHE A 251 -10.46 -31.25 -24.95
CA PHE A 251 -10.30 -31.17 -23.49
C PHE A 251 -10.88 -29.88 -22.88
N LEU A 252 -11.39 -28.97 -23.71
CA LEU A 252 -11.91 -27.69 -23.24
C LEU A 252 -13.10 -27.86 -22.30
N ASN A 253 -14.02 -28.78 -22.61
CA ASN A 253 -15.21 -28.99 -21.77
C ASN A 253 -14.88 -29.62 -20.42
N SER A 254 -13.89 -30.52 -20.35
CA SER A 254 -13.44 -31.11 -19.09
C SER A 254 -12.69 -30.10 -18.24
N GLU A 255 -11.88 -29.23 -18.85
CA GLU A 255 -11.17 -28.14 -18.16
C GLU A 255 -12.15 -27.09 -17.61
N LEU A 256 -13.16 -26.68 -18.38
CA LEU A 256 -14.19 -25.75 -17.91
C LEU A 256 -14.99 -26.33 -16.75
N HIS A 257 -15.27 -27.65 -16.77
CA HIS A 257 -15.89 -28.35 -15.66
C HIS A 257 -14.99 -28.34 -14.42
N HIS A 258 -13.69 -28.63 -14.60
CA HIS A 258 -12.70 -28.60 -13.52
C HIS A 258 -12.60 -27.21 -12.87
N ILE A 259 -12.52 -26.15 -13.68
CA ILE A 259 -12.51 -24.76 -13.22
C ILE A 259 -13.80 -24.44 -12.45
N ALA A 260 -14.96 -24.85 -12.96
CA ALA A 260 -16.24 -24.61 -12.29
C ALA A 260 -16.31 -25.31 -10.91
N THR A 261 -15.91 -26.57 -10.82
CA THR A 261 -15.86 -27.33 -9.57
C THR A 261 -14.87 -26.72 -8.57
N ALA A 262 -13.69 -26.29 -9.03
CA ALA A 262 -12.69 -25.65 -8.19
C ALA A 262 -13.21 -24.34 -7.60
N LEU A 263 -13.86 -23.49 -8.42
CA LEU A 263 -14.42 -22.22 -7.96
C LEU A 263 -15.57 -22.43 -6.95
N GLN A 264 -16.44 -23.40 -7.19
CA GLN A 264 -17.53 -23.74 -6.26
C GLN A 264 -16.99 -24.24 -4.90
N LYS A 265 -15.97 -25.10 -4.90
CA LYS A 265 -15.30 -25.55 -3.67
C LYS A 265 -14.64 -24.41 -2.89
N ASN A 266 -14.28 -23.32 -3.57
CA ASN A 266 -13.75 -22.09 -2.96
C ASN A 266 -14.83 -21.06 -2.59
N GLY A 267 -16.11 -21.47 -2.50
CA GLY A 267 -17.21 -20.63 -2.02
C GLY A 267 -17.75 -19.62 -3.05
N TYR A 268 -17.56 -19.87 -4.34
CA TYR A 268 -18.18 -19.06 -5.40
C TYR A 268 -19.62 -19.54 -5.67
N PRO A 269 -20.62 -18.65 -5.77
CA PRO A 269 -21.99 -19.05 -6.06
C PRO A 269 -22.12 -19.75 -7.41
N GLN A 270 -22.83 -20.87 -7.46
CA GLN A 270 -22.97 -21.70 -8.67
C GLN A 270 -23.54 -20.92 -9.87
N ASN A 271 -24.61 -20.15 -9.64
CA ASN A 271 -25.23 -19.30 -10.67
C ASN A 271 -24.28 -18.22 -11.21
N PHE A 272 -23.35 -17.75 -10.38
CA PHE A 272 -22.36 -16.73 -10.71
C PHE A 272 -21.21 -17.28 -11.57
N VAL A 273 -20.80 -18.53 -11.32
CA VAL A 273 -19.79 -19.25 -12.11
C VAL A 273 -20.35 -19.62 -13.48
N THR A 274 -21.51 -20.28 -13.52
CA THR A 274 -22.15 -20.74 -14.76
C THR A 274 -22.46 -19.58 -15.70
N SER A 275 -23.06 -18.50 -15.20
CA SER A 275 -23.37 -17.31 -16.01
C SER A 275 -22.11 -16.62 -16.57
N THR A 276 -20.99 -16.66 -15.85
CA THR A 276 -19.74 -16.06 -16.32
C THR A 276 -19.09 -16.90 -17.42
N ILE A 277 -19.07 -18.24 -17.28
CA ILE A 277 -18.54 -19.17 -18.29
C ILE A 277 -19.35 -19.07 -19.59
N THR A 278 -20.68 -19.21 -19.50
CA THR A 278 -21.57 -19.15 -20.67
C THR A 278 -21.41 -17.84 -21.43
N ARG A 279 -21.34 -16.71 -20.71
CA ARG A 279 -21.12 -15.39 -21.33
C ARG A 279 -19.78 -15.29 -22.07
N ARG A 280 -18.70 -15.94 -21.60
CA ARG A 280 -17.39 -15.86 -22.28
C ARG A 280 -17.30 -16.76 -23.50
N LEU A 281 -18.00 -17.90 -23.51
CA LEU A 281 -18.07 -18.80 -24.67
C LEU A 281 -18.84 -18.21 -25.85
N HIS A 282 -19.79 -17.30 -25.59
CA HIS A 282 -20.65 -16.69 -26.61
C HIS A 282 -20.20 -15.29 -27.06
N VAL A 283 -19.04 -14.79 -26.61
CA VAL A 283 -18.50 -13.51 -27.09
C VAL A 283 -17.68 -13.77 -28.36
N PRO A 284 -18.01 -13.16 -29.51
CA PRO A 284 -17.21 -13.26 -30.74
C PRO A 284 -15.78 -12.75 -30.47
N ARG A 285 -14.77 -13.60 -30.73
CA ARG A 285 -13.36 -13.28 -30.49
C ARG A 285 -12.71 -12.50 -31.64
N ASP A 286 -13.28 -12.57 -32.84
CA ASP A 286 -12.88 -11.74 -33.95
C ASP A 286 -13.69 -10.44 -33.94
N ARG A 287 -13.12 -9.42 -33.31
CA ARG A 287 -13.31 -8.09 -33.90
C ARG A 287 -12.36 -8.04 -35.10
N PRO A 288 -12.84 -7.68 -36.30
CA PRO A 288 -11.94 -7.10 -37.29
C PRO A 288 -11.20 -5.93 -36.62
N ASN A 289 -10.09 -5.47 -37.20
CA ASN A 289 -9.45 -4.22 -36.77
C ASN A 289 -10.47 -3.07 -36.82
N ASP A 290 -11.31 -2.95 -35.79
CA ASP A 290 -12.23 -1.85 -35.58
C ASP A 290 -11.32 -0.68 -35.26
N GLU A 291 -11.32 0.26 -36.19
CA GLU A 291 -10.85 1.62 -36.07
C GLU A 291 -10.67 2.02 -34.62
N VAL A 292 -9.43 2.41 -34.27
CA VAL A 292 -9.06 2.92 -32.96
C VAL A 292 -10.11 3.96 -32.56
N SER A 293 -11.07 3.53 -31.75
CA SER A 293 -12.06 4.43 -31.17
C SER A 293 -11.25 5.50 -30.47
N SER A 294 -11.29 6.72 -31.01
CA SER A 294 -10.52 7.90 -30.59
C SER A 294 -10.89 8.38 -29.18
N ASN A 295 -11.67 7.59 -28.46
CA ASN A 295 -12.15 7.86 -27.12
C ASN A 295 -10.99 7.68 -26.13
N PRO A 296 -10.57 8.75 -25.42
CA PRO A 296 -9.42 8.67 -24.56
C PRO A 296 -9.65 7.67 -23.43
N VAL A 297 -8.61 6.87 -23.16
CA VAL A 297 -8.64 5.83 -22.13
C VAL A 297 -8.06 6.38 -20.84
N ILE A 298 -8.86 6.38 -19.77
CA ILE A 298 -8.48 6.86 -18.45
C ILE A 298 -8.30 5.64 -17.54
N THR A 299 -7.13 5.50 -16.92
CA THR A 299 -6.84 4.41 -15.98
C THR A 299 -6.72 4.97 -14.57
N ILE A 300 -7.59 4.54 -13.65
CA ILE A 300 -7.62 5.03 -12.26
C ILE A 300 -7.60 3.87 -11.25
N PRO A 301 -7.13 4.10 -10.01
CA PRO A 301 -7.32 3.14 -8.92
C PRO A 301 -8.80 2.89 -8.66
N TYR A 302 -9.18 1.64 -8.36
CA TYR A 302 -10.56 1.34 -7.97
C TYR A 302 -10.85 1.88 -6.56
N TYR A 303 -11.87 2.72 -6.46
CA TYR A 303 -12.49 3.16 -5.21
C TYR A 303 -13.96 2.80 -5.26
N CYS A 304 -14.46 2.10 -4.24
CA CYS A 304 -15.87 1.68 -4.18
C CYS A 304 -16.80 2.90 -4.28
N GLY A 305 -17.83 2.83 -5.13
CA GLY A 305 -18.83 3.89 -5.33
C GLY A 305 -18.36 4.99 -6.31
N LEU A 306 -17.14 5.50 -6.10
CA LEU A 306 -16.54 6.53 -6.97
C LEU A 306 -16.13 5.94 -8.33
N GLY A 307 -15.60 4.72 -8.35
CA GLY A 307 -15.17 4.06 -9.57
C GLY A 307 -16.33 3.84 -10.54
N GLU A 308 -17.44 3.29 -10.06
CA GLU A 308 -18.66 3.05 -10.85
C GLU A 308 -19.29 4.36 -11.33
N TYR A 309 -19.22 5.42 -10.52
CA TYR A 309 -19.66 6.76 -10.93
C TYR A 309 -18.79 7.31 -12.07
N LEU A 310 -17.46 7.28 -11.92
CA LEU A 310 -16.52 7.74 -12.94
C LEU A 310 -16.61 6.92 -14.22
N GLN A 311 -16.89 5.61 -14.12
CA GLN A 311 -17.09 4.76 -15.29
C GLN A 311 -18.39 5.07 -16.03
N ARG A 312 -19.47 5.41 -15.30
CA ARG A 312 -20.73 5.90 -15.91
C ARG A 312 -20.53 7.25 -16.59
N LEU A 313 -19.85 8.17 -15.92
CA LEU A 313 -19.55 9.52 -16.42
C LEU A 313 -18.65 9.46 -17.66
N GLY A 314 -17.64 8.58 -17.64
CA GLY A 314 -16.79 8.31 -18.80
C GLY A 314 -17.60 7.85 -20.01
N ARG A 315 -18.53 6.89 -19.84
CA ARG A 315 -19.41 6.45 -20.94
C ARG A 315 -20.28 7.57 -21.50
N GLN A 316 -20.76 8.47 -20.64
CA GLN A 316 -21.59 9.60 -21.04
C GLN A 316 -20.80 10.66 -21.83
N HIS A 317 -19.52 10.84 -21.52
CA HIS A 317 -18.66 11.89 -22.11
C HIS A 317 -17.63 11.37 -23.12
N GLY A 318 -17.73 10.11 -23.56
CA GLY A 318 -16.85 9.56 -24.60
C GLY A 318 -15.46 9.12 -24.12
N TYR A 319 -15.29 8.82 -22.83
CA TYR A 319 -14.03 8.30 -22.25
C TYR A 319 -14.20 6.86 -21.75
N ARG A 320 -13.17 6.02 -21.94
CA ARG A 320 -13.17 4.66 -21.40
C ARG A 320 -12.38 4.61 -20.11
N VAL A 321 -13.07 4.40 -18.99
CA VAL A 321 -12.45 4.28 -17.67
C VAL A 321 -12.16 2.82 -17.33
N TYR A 322 -10.89 2.51 -17.10
CA TYR A 322 -10.41 1.21 -16.62
C TYR A 322 -9.85 1.34 -15.21
N PHE A 323 -10.10 0.32 -14.40
CA PHE A 323 -9.56 0.26 -13.05
C PHE A 323 -8.23 -0.48 -13.05
N LYS A 324 -7.22 0.14 -12.44
CA LYS A 324 -5.97 -0.52 -12.11
C LYS A 324 -5.99 -0.83 -10.62
N SER A 325 -5.63 -2.05 -10.24
CA SER A 325 -5.35 -2.33 -8.84
C SER A 325 -4.18 -1.47 -8.37
N SER A 326 -4.25 -0.98 -7.14
CA SER A 326 -3.12 -0.31 -6.49
C SER A 326 -1.87 -1.18 -6.64
N PRO A 327 -0.67 -0.59 -6.79
CA PRO A 327 0.55 -1.37 -6.84
C PRO A 327 0.58 -2.30 -5.63
N SER A 328 0.90 -3.58 -5.83
CA SER A 328 0.98 -4.52 -4.71
C SER A 328 1.90 -3.95 -3.62
N LEU A 329 1.56 -4.19 -2.34
CA LEU A 329 2.40 -3.80 -1.19
C LEU A 329 3.87 -4.23 -1.41
N ARG A 330 4.08 -5.39 -2.03
CA ARG A 330 5.41 -5.83 -2.49
C ARG A 330 6.07 -4.82 -3.45
N SER A 331 5.40 -4.33 -4.48
CA SER A 331 6.01 -3.33 -5.38
C SER A 331 6.22 -1.94 -4.75
N LEU A 332 5.45 -1.59 -3.71
CA LEU A 332 5.59 -0.33 -2.97
C LEU A 332 6.70 -0.39 -1.91
N VAL A 333 6.87 -1.54 -1.25
CA VAL A 333 7.76 -1.72 -0.10
C VAL A 333 9.09 -2.36 -0.48
N ARG A 334 9.11 -3.14 -1.57
CA ARG A 334 10.28 -3.88 -2.04
C ARG A 334 10.83 -3.28 -3.35
N ASN A 335 11.81 -2.39 -3.21
CA ASN A 335 12.74 -1.95 -4.28
C ASN A 335 14.10 -2.68 -4.19
N ASP A 336 14.18 -3.77 -3.45
CA ASP A 336 15.34 -4.65 -3.24
C ASP A 336 15.76 -5.43 -4.48
N LYS A 337 14.94 -5.43 -5.54
CA LYS A 337 15.46 -5.80 -6.87
C LYS A 337 16.30 -4.65 -7.39
N ILE A 338 17.61 -4.76 -7.20
CA ILE A 338 18.61 -3.92 -7.87
C ILE A 338 18.21 -3.85 -9.34
N LYS A 339 17.95 -2.63 -9.83
CA LYS A 339 17.71 -2.40 -11.25
C LYS A 339 19.01 -2.66 -11.98
N LEU A 340 19.15 -3.88 -12.50
CA LEU A 340 20.32 -4.26 -13.28
C LEU A 340 20.44 -3.30 -14.49
N PRO A 341 21.66 -2.78 -14.75
CA PRO A 341 21.95 -2.02 -15.96
C PRO A 341 21.44 -2.77 -17.18
N PHE A 342 21.10 -2.05 -18.25
CA PHE A 342 20.52 -2.69 -19.45
C PHE A 342 21.36 -3.90 -19.89
N LYS A 343 22.69 -3.81 -19.82
CA LYS A 343 23.66 -4.85 -20.21
C LYS A 343 23.58 -6.15 -19.38
N ASP A 344 23.06 -6.11 -18.16
CA ASP A 344 23.07 -7.25 -17.22
C ASP A 344 21.69 -7.90 -17.03
N ARG A 345 20.72 -7.52 -17.88
CA ARG A 345 19.35 -8.06 -17.82
C ARG A 345 19.28 -9.52 -18.35
N PRO A 346 18.36 -10.35 -17.79
CA PRO A 346 18.10 -11.70 -18.28
C PRO A 346 17.45 -11.71 -19.67
N GLY A 347 17.40 -12.88 -20.33
CA GLY A 347 16.81 -13.05 -21.66
C GLY A 347 17.83 -12.87 -22.80
N VAL A 348 19.06 -13.30 -22.59
CA VAL A 348 20.12 -13.24 -23.61
C VAL A 348 20.33 -14.61 -24.25
N VAL A 349 20.57 -14.60 -25.56
CA VAL A 349 21.18 -15.71 -26.29
C VAL A 349 22.69 -15.45 -26.32
N TYR A 350 23.46 -16.40 -25.81
CA TYR A 350 24.89 -16.27 -25.62
C TYR A 350 25.64 -17.41 -26.29
N GLU A 351 26.89 -17.13 -26.64
CA GLU A 351 27.86 -18.04 -27.22
C GLU A 351 29.01 -18.24 -26.24
N ILE A 352 29.40 -19.49 -26.03
CA ILE A 352 30.66 -19.85 -25.36
C ILE A 352 31.54 -20.49 -26.42
N LYS A 353 32.61 -19.80 -26.82
CA LYS A 353 33.62 -20.34 -27.74
C LYS A 353 34.70 -21.04 -26.93
N GLY A 354 34.98 -22.29 -27.28
CA GLY A 354 36.22 -22.95 -26.89
C GLY A 354 37.39 -22.40 -27.70
N GLY A 355 38.63 -22.70 -27.27
CA GLY A 355 39.81 -22.44 -28.09
C GLY A 355 39.94 -23.38 -29.30
N CYS A 356 39.15 -24.45 -29.35
CA CYS A 356 38.87 -25.21 -30.56
C CYS A 356 37.74 -24.53 -31.35
N ASN A 357 37.58 -24.83 -32.65
CA ASN A 357 36.53 -24.23 -33.50
C ASN A 357 35.07 -24.57 -33.10
N ALA A 358 34.83 -25.11 -31.91
CA ALA A 358 33.51 -25.41 -31.39
C ALA A 358 32.92 -24.24 -30.59
N SER A 359 31.63 -24.00 -30.77
CA SER A 359 30.86 -22.94 -30.11
C SER A 359 29.58 -23.51 -29.51
N TYR A 360 29.35 -23.27 -28.23
CA TYR A 360 28.09 -23.58 -27.56
C TYR A 360 27.16 -22.36 -27.59
N ILE A 361 25.91 -22.54 -28.01
CA ILE A 361 24.89 -21.47 -28.00
C ILE A 361 23.79 -21.85 -27.02
N GLY A 362 23.47 -20.93 -26.09
CA GLY A 362 22.44 -21.14 -25.09
C GLY A 362 21.57 -19.90 -24.88
N GLU A 363 20.36 -20.11 -24.37
CA GLU A 363 19.47 -19.07 -23.88
C GLU A 363 19.41 -19.11 -22.36
N THR A 364 19.33 -17.95 -21.70
CA THR A 364 19.19 -17.88 -20.23
C THR A 364 18.12 -16.90 -19.77
N GLY A 365 17.23 -17.39 -18.89
CA GLY A 365 16.27 -16.57 -18.14
C GLY A 365 16.87 -15.90 -16.89
N ASN A 366 18.12 -16.23 -16.54
CA ASN A 366 18.93 -15.56 -15.51
C ASN A 366 19.94 -14.60 -16.16
N THR A 367 20.74 -13.88 -15.36
CA THR A 367 21.82 -13.06 -15.93
C THR A 367 22.86 -13.95 -16.62
N LEU A 368 23.56 -13.39 -17.62
CA LEU A 368 24.59 -14.14 -18.34
C LEU A 368 25.72 -14.60 -17.42
N LEU A 369 26.13 -13.74 -16.48
CA LEU A 369 27.20 -14.04 -15.53
C LEU A 369 26.81 -15.18 -14.58
N ASP A 370 25.57 -15.18 -14.08
CA ASP A 370 25.07 -16.27 -13.23
C ASP A 370 25.07 -17.60 -14.00
N ARG A 371 24.58 -17.58 -15.25
CA ARG A 371 24.54 -18.77 -16.09
C ARG A 371 25.94 -19.29 -16.43
N PHE A 372 26.87 -18.40 -16.76
CA PHE A 372 28.27 -18.78 -16.98
C PHE A 372 28.90 -19.33 -15.70
N GLY A 373 28.59 -18.73 -14.54
CA GLY A 373 29.00 -19.24 -13.23
C GLY A 373 28.49 -20.65 -12.95
N ASP A 374 27.27 -20.98 -13.37
CA ASP A 374 26.73 -22.35 -13.25
C ASP A 374 27.50 -23.35 -14.12
N HIS A 375 27.83 -22.99 -15.37
CA HIS A 375 28.70 -23.81 -16.23
C HIS A 375 30.09 -24.01 -15.60
N MET A 376 30.68 -22.96 -15.03
CA MET A 376 31.99 -23.04 -14.37
C MET A 376 31.95 -23.86 -13.08
N LYS A 377 30.87 -23.79 -12.30
CA LYS A 377 30.69 -24.66 -11.12
C LYS A 377 30.61 -26.13 -11.52
N ALA A 378 29.87 -26.45 -12.58
CA ALA A 378 29.79 -27.81 -13.10
C ALA A 378 31.16 -28.30 -13.61
N LEU A 379 31.92 -27.44 -14.31
CA LEU A 379 33.27 -27.76 -14.78
C LEU A 379 34.26 -27.96 -13.62
N ASN A 380 34.22 -27.11 -12.59
CA ASN A 380 35.04 -27.26 -11.40
C ASN A 380 34.68 -28.52 -10.62
N SER A 381 33.40 -28.89 -10.59
CA SER A 381 32.93 -30.14 -10.00
C SER A 381 33.49 -31.36 -10.73
N TYR A 382 33.55 -31.32 -12.06
CA TYR A 382 34.19 -32.34 -12.90
C TYR A 382 35.69 -32.46 -12.63
N ARG A 383 36.44 -31.36 -12.73
CA ARG A 383 37.91 -31.33 -12.51
C ARG A 383 38.30 -31.83 -11.12
N THR A 384 37.53 -31.42 -10.11
CA THR A 384 37.78 -31.88 -8.73
C THR A 384 37.50 -33.38 -8.58
N ALA A 385 36.51 -33.95 -9.28
CA ALA A 385 36.28 -35.40 -9.28
C ALA A 385 37.41 -36.16 -9.99
N GLU A 386 37.91 -35.60 -11.10
CA GLU A 386 39.04 -36.14 -11.86
C GLU A 386 40.34 -36.12 -11.02
N GLU A 387 40.61 -35.05 -10.29
CA GLU A 387 41.73 -34.96 -9.34
C GLU A 387 41.61 -35.99 -8.21
N GLU A 388 40.40 -36.26 -7.71
CA GLU A 388 40.13 -37.29 -6.70
C GLU A 388 40.39 -38.69 -7.25
N LEU A 389 40.02 -38.95 -8.52
CA LEU A 389 40.27 -40.21 -9.20
C LEU A 389 41.77 -40.44 -9.47
N ASN A 390 42.48 -39.37 -9.85
CA ASN A 390 43.90 -39.41 -10.20
C ASN A 390 44.84 -39.38 -8.97
N GLY A 391 44.29 -39.33 -7.75
CA GLY A 391 45.06 -39.32 -6.50
C GLY A 391 45.82 -38.02 -6.22
N THR A 392 45.62 -36.97 -7.04
CA THR A 392 46.28 -35.66 -6.92
C THR A 392 45.47 -34.67 -6.08
N TYR A 393 44.31 -35.08 -5.58
CA TYR A 393 43.40 -34.22 -4.82
C TYR A 393 43.98 -33.76 -3.48
N ARG A 394 44.05 -32.43 -3.29
CA ARG A 394 44.37 -31.81 -2.00
C ARG A 394 43.10 -31.59 -1.19
N LYS A 395 43.03 -32.17 0.01
CA LYS A 395 41.92 -32.00 0.97
C LYS A 395 41.62 -30.50 1.20
N ARG A 396 40.44 -30.03 0.80
CA ARG A 396 39.95 -28.66 1.07
C ARG A 396 38.97 -28.64 2.26
N ARG A 397 38.79 -27.48 2.89
CA ARG A 397 37.74 -27.26 3.90
C ARG A 397 36.37 -27.35 3.24
N GLY A 398 35.50 -28.24 3.71
CA GLY A 398 34.13 -28.40 3.22
C GLY A 398 33.55 -29.79 3.50
N ARG A 399 32.27 -29.98 3.16
CA ARG A 399 31.60 -31.29 3.24
C ARG A 399 32.21 -32.24 2.19
N PRO A 400 32.59 -33.48 2.56
CA PRO A 400 33.02 -34.48 1.59
C PRO A 400 31.94 -34.78 0.55
N ARG A 401 32.34 -35.15 -0.66
CA ARG A 401 31.40 -35.63 -1.68
C ARG A 401 30.69 -36.88 -1.17
N THR A 402 29.40 -36.96 -1.48
CA THR A 402 28.53 -38.09 -1.10
C THR A 402 28.45 -39.15 -2.21
N ILE A 403 28.92 -38.81 -3.41
CA ILE A 403 28.83 -39.62 -4.63
C ILE A 403 30.25 -40.01 -5.07
N PRO A 404 30.49 -41.23 -5.57
CA PRO A 404 31.78 -41.65 -6.12
C PRO A 404 32.31 -40.69 -7.22
N PRO A 405 33.63 -40.52 -7.36
CA PRO A 405 34.22 -39.60 -8.34
C PRO A 405 33.74 -39.84 -9.78
N ILE A 406 33.65 -41.09 -10.22
CA ILE A 406 33.22 -41.48 -11.57
C ILE A 406 31.77 -41.03 -11.83
N GLU A 407 30.85 -41.32 -10.91
CA GLU A 407 29.46 -40.88 -11.02
C GLU A 407 29.31 -39.36 -10.97
N ALA A 408 30.16 -38.67 -10.20
CA ALA A 408 30.18 -37.21 -10.14
C ALA A 408 30.67 -36.58 -11.46
N MET A 409 31.62 -37.22 -12.15
CA MET A 409 32.09 -36.80 -13.48
C MET A 409 30.99 -36.94 -14.52
N GLU A 410 30.30 -38.08 -14.56
CA GLU A 410 29.16 -38.32 -15.46
C GLU A 410 28.01 -37.35 -15.21
N LYS A 411 27.67 -37.12 -13.93
CA LYS A 411 26.64 -36.13 -13.56
C LYS A 411 27.00 -34.72 -14.03
N ALA A 412 28.28 -34.33 -13.97
CA ALA A 412 28.72 -33.02 -14.42
C ALA A 412 28.64 -32.87 -15.95
N LYS A 413 29.01 -33.90 -16.72
CA LYS A 413 28.84 -33.93 -18.18
C LYS A 413 27.36 -33.81 -18.58
N ASN A 414 26.49 -34.61 -17.96
CA ASN A 414 25.05 -34.59 -18.24
C ASN A 414 24.37 -33.27 -17.88
N SER A 415 24.93 -32.52 -16.92
CA SER A 415 24.36 -31.23 -16.49
C SER A 415 24.65 -30.08 -17.45
N SER A 416 25.67 -30.20 -18.30
CA SER A 416 26.16 -29.09 -19.10
C SER A 416 27.00 -29.58 -20.28
N ALA A 417 26.50 -29.38 -21.50
CA ALA A 417 27.24 -29.65 -22.74
C ALA A 417 28.61 -28.93 -22.79
N VAL A 418 28.72 -27.75 -22.16
CA VAL A 418 30.00 -27.03 -22.00
C VAL A 418 31.02 -27.87 -21.22
N VAL A 419 30.60 -28.64 -20.22
CA VAL A 419 31.47 -29.49 -19.39
C VAL A 419 31.88 -30.73 -20.16
N GLU A 420 30.93 -31.35 -20.87
CA GLU A 420 31.22 -32.47 -21.77
C GLU A 420 32.32 -32.10 -22.78
N HIS A 421 32.18 -30.96 -23.45
CA HIS A 421 33.17 -30.50 -24.42
C HIS A 421 34.49 -30.05 -23.78
N SER A 422 34.43 -29.26 -22.69
CA SER A 422 35.63 -28.75 -22.01
C SER A 422 36.42 -29.84 -21.27
N SER A 423 35.82 -31.01 -21.03
CA SER A 423 36.54 -32.19 -20.52
C SER A 423 37.51 -32.77 -21.54
N GLN A 424 37.29 -32.52 -22.83
CA GLN A 424 38.08 -33.06 -23.94
C GLN A 424 39.02 -32.02 -24.58
N CYS A 425 38.83 -30.73 -24.27
CA CYS A 425 39.62 -29.64 -24.84
C CYS A 425 40.06 -28.66 -23.74
N SER A 426 41.38 -28.56 -23.51
CA SER A 426 41.99 -27.75 -22.46
C SER A 426 42.31 -26.32 -22.92
N LEU A 427 41.29 -25.50 -23.21
CA LEU A 427 41.50 -24.10 -23.63
C LEU A 427 40.52 -23.14 -22.93
N ASP A 428 40.92 -21.86 -22.87
CA ASP A 428 40.15 -20.79 -22.25
C ASP A 428 38.79 -20.58 -22.96
N LEU A 429 37.73 -20.47 -22.16
CA LEU A 429 36.36 -20.28 -22.64
C LEU A 429 36.07 -18.78 -22.81
N HIS A 430 35.68 -18.37 -24.01
CA HIS A 430 35.30 -17.00 -24.31
C HIS A 430 33.79 -16.83 -24.40
N LEU A 431 33.25 -15.91 -23.59
CA LEU A 431 31.83 -15.63 -23.48
C LEU A 431 31.43 -14.42 -24.35
N ARG A 432 30.39 -14.58 -25.18
CA ARG A 432 29.87 -13.51 -26.03
C ARG A 432 28.34 -13.49 -26.03
N ILE A 433 27.74 -12.30 -26.07
CA ILE A 433 26.30 -12.14 -26.30
C ILE A 433 26.06 -12.10 -27.81
N ILE A 434 25.16 -12.95 -28.32
CA ILE A 434 24.75 -12.94 -29.73
C ILE A 434 23.60 -11.95 -29.91
N CYS A 435 22.52 -12.13 -29.16
CA CYS A 435 21.32 -11.29 -29.26
C CYS A 435 20.48 -11.35 -27.98
N ARG A 436 19.40 -10.56 -27.95
CA ARG A 436 18.46 -10.48 -26.83
C ARG A 436 17.07 -10.84 -27.28
N GLU A 437 16.43 -11.72 -26.51
CA GLU A 437 15.06 -12.17 -26.78
C GLU A 437 14.08 -11.47 -25.82
N SER A 438 13.19 -10.68 -26.41
CA SER A 438 12.19 -9.89 -25.68
C SER A 438 11.06 -10.76 -25.11
N GLN A 439 10.86 -11.95 -25.67
CA GLN A 439 9.81 -12.90 -25.27
C GLN A 439 10.36 -14.18 -24.63
N PHE A 440 11.55 -14.15 -24.01
CA PHE A 440 12.19 -15.33 -23.40
C PHE A 440 11.32 -16.06 -22.35
N ARG A 441 10.30 -15.40 -21.80
CA ARG A 441 9.33 -16.00 -20.85
C ARG A 441 8.25 -16.86 -21.52
N LEU A 442 8.08 -16.73 -22.82
CA LEU A 442 7.02 -17.36 -23.62
C LEU A 442 7.53 -18.56 -24.44
N ARG A 443 8.85 -18.76 -24.51
CA ARG A 443 9.47 -19.89 -25.21
C ARG A 443 10.24 -20.77 -24.23
N GLN A 444 10.02 -22.08 -24.29
CA GLN A 444 10.96 -23.07 -23.75
C GLN A 444 11.75 -23.61 -24.94
N ILE A 445 12.85 -22.94 -25.33
CA ILE A 445 13.76 -23.50 -26.32
C ILE A 445 14.71 -24.46 -25.60
N THR A 446 14.69 -25.72 -26.00
CA THR A 446 15.66 -26.75 -25.58
C THR A 446 17.03 -26.41 -26.20
N PRO A 447 18.13 -26.46 -25.43
CA PRO A 447 19.46 -26.11 -25.95
C PRO A 447 19.82 -26.97 -27.17
N VAL A 448 20.29 -26.32 -28.23
CA VAL A 448 20.83 -27.00 -29.42
C VAL A 448 22.21 -27.54 -29.04
N GLN A 449 22.38 -28.86 -29.13
CA GLN A 449 23.68 -29.53 -28.95
C GLN A 449 24.62 -29.23 -30.13
N PHE A 450 25.91 -29.40 -29.87
CA PHE A 450 27.03 -29.13 -30.77
C PHE A 450 26.85 -29.59 -32.22
#